data_AF-D8LHN0-F1
#
_entry.id   AF-D8LHN0-F1
#
_cell.length_a   1.000
_cell.length_b   1.000
_cell.length_c   1.000
_cell.angle_alpha   90.00
_cell.angle_beta   90.00
_cell.angle_gamma   90.00
#
_symmetry.space_group_name_H-M   'P 1'
#
loop_
_entity.id
_entity.type
_entity.pdbx_description
1 polymer ?
#
loop_
_entity_poly.entity_id
_entity_poly.type
_entity_poly.pdbx_seq_one_letter_code
_entity_poly.pdbx_strand_id
1 'polypeptide(L)'
;MLEGVAVPETLMLDRYRLVVIAAAAEQAAYTASLVAFARQTLGAVRIPLARADEERVRDALMVLFETEDVTSADICAQVAEMTRVVAVNAGKVLPANQLSVLSARSRNVLTTGDCPVYKIFLRRTLGLLRDTLVEGGMSEERFVEALRKAGLLDYKDFLLQRVVRPLVVIERHNEAVFATFYNEIIPLALKTTTPQAMGAHARALNVD
;
A
#
# COMPACT_ATOMS: atom_id res chain seq x y z
N MET A 1 -25.00 -9.10 13.17
CA MET A 1 -24.44 -7.75 13.38
C MET A 1 -24.63 -7.44 14.86
N LEU A 2 -23.55 -7.17 15.60
CA LEU A 2 -23.65 -6.71 16.98
C LEU A 2 -23.99 -5.21 16.93
N GLU A 3 -25.27 -4.89 16.93
CA GLU A 3 -25.74 -3.52 17.06
C GLU A 3 -25.47 -3.03 18.49
N GLY A 4 -24.85 -1.85 18.64
CA GLY A 4 -24.75 -1.14 19.92
C GLY A 4 -23.40 -1.16 20.65
N VAL A 5 -22.37 -1.85 20.13
CA VAL A 5 -21.01 -1.73 20.71
C VAL A 5 -20.25 -0.63 19.98
N ALA A 6 -20.08 0.52 20.63
CA ALA A 6 -19.22 1.59 20.14
C ALA A 6 -17.80 1.02 19.97
N VAL A 7 -17.28 1.07 18.74
CA VAL A 7 -15.89 0.70 18.45
C VAL A 7 -14.99 1.60 19.28
N PRO A 8 -14.08 1.06 20.12
CA PRO A 8 -13.13 1.85 20.88
C PRO A 8 -12.43 2.88 20.00
N GLU A 9 -12.26 4.10 20.49
CA GLU A 9 -11.60 5.21 19.77
C GLU A 9 -10.21 4.80 19.26
N THR A 10 -9.52 3.93 20.00
CA THR A 10 -8.24 3.31 19.62
C THR A 10 -8.32 2.51 18.32
N LEU A 11 -9.41 1.76 18.09
CA LEU A 11 -9.64 1.05 16.82
C LEU A 11 -10.06 1.98 15.68
N MET A 12 -10.67 3.12 15.99
CA MET A 12 -10.95 4.16 15.00
C MET A 12 -9.66 4.84 14.50
N LEU A 13 -8.69 5.07 15.38
CA LEU A 13 -7.35 5.57 15.00
C LEU A 13 -6.61 4.57 14.11
N ASP A 14 -6.69 3.27 14.41
CA ASP A 14 -6.05 2.26 13.57
C ASP A 14 -6.72 2.12 12.20
N ARG A 15 -8.05 2.27 12.12
CA ARG A 15 -8.75 2.39 10.84
C ARG A 15 -8.20 3.54 9.99
N TYR A 16 -8.01 4.73 10.57
CA TYR A 16 -7.43 5.86 9.83
C TYR A 16 -6.01 5.57 9.35
N ARG A 17 -5.17 5.00 10.24
CA ARG A 17 -3.79 4.61 9.87
C ARG A 17 -3.76 3.60 8.72
N LEU A 18 -4.67 2.62 8.73
CA LEU A 18 -4.80 1.64 7.64
C LEU A 18 -5.20 2.29 6.30
N VAL A 19 -6.04 3.32 6.32
CA VAL A 19 -6.37 4.09 5.10
C VAL A 19 -5.15 4.82 4.57
N VAL A 20 -4.35 5.46 5.44
CA VAL A 20 -3.10 6.13 5.05
C VAL A 20 -2.09 5.13 4.47
N ILE A 21 -1.97 3.94 5.08
CA ILE A 21 -1.12 2.86 4.57
C ILE A 21 -1.58 2.39 3.18
N ALA A 22 -2.89 2.19 2.99
CA ALA A 22 -3.45 1.79 1.70
C ALA A 22 -3.16 2.85 0.63
N ALA A 23 -3.37 4.13 0.94
CA ALA A 23 -3.06 5.24 0.04
C ALA A 23 -1.57 5.28 -0.34
N ALA A 24 -0.67 5.05 0.61
CA ALA A 24 0.76 4.98 0.34
C ALA A 24 1.12 3.78 -0.57
N ALA A 25 0.49 2.62 -0.36
CA ALA A 25 0.69 1.47 -1.23
C ALA A 25 0.20 1.73 -2.68
N GLU A 26 -0.94 2.40 -2.83
CA GLU A 26 -1.47 2.84 -4.13
C GLU A 26 -0.55 3.86 -4.80
N GLN A 27 -0.04 4.85 -4.06
CA GLN A 27 0.91 5.84 -4.56
C GLN A 27 2.18 5.19 -5.11
N ALA A 28 2.71 4.17 -4.44
CA ALA A 28 3.85 3.40 -4.95
C ALA A 28 3.51 2.68 -6.26
N ALA A 29 2.31 2.09 -6.35
CA ALA A 29 1.85 1.40 -7.57
C ALA A 29 1.60 2.37 -8.74
N TYR A 30 1.05 3.56 -8.47
CA TYR A 30 0.86 4.61 -9.46
C TYR A 30 2.20 5.10 -9.99
N THR A 31 3.12 5.46 -9.09
CA THR A 31 4.46 5.91 -9.47
C THR A 31 5.18 4.88 -10.33
N ALA A 32 5.17 3.61 -9.92
CA ALA A 32 5.78 2.53 -10.69
C ALA A 32 5.16 2.36 -12.09
N SER A 33 3.84 2.54 -12.19
CA SER A 33 3.14 2.48 -13.48
C SER A 33 3.51 3.63 -14.40
N LEU A 34 3.58 4.85 -13.87
CA LEU A 34 3.97 6.05 -14.63
C LEU A 34 5.42 5.96 -15.11
N VAL A 35 6.34 5.49 -14.25
CA VAL A 35 7.74 5.21 -14.61
C VAL A 35 7.82 4.13 -15.70
N ALA A 36 7.04 3.06 -15.59
CA ALA A 36 6.99 2.02 -16.61
C ALA A 36 6.49 2.54 -17.96
N PHE A 37 5.50 3.44 -17.97
CA PHE A 37 5.04 4.09 -19.20
C PHE A 37 6.09 5.01 -19.79
N ALA A 38 6.76 5.84 -18.98
CA ALA A 38 7.87 6.68 -19.44
C ALA A 38 8.97 5.83 -20.09
N ARG A 39 9.36 4.72 -19.44
CA ARG A 39 10.35 3.76 -19.98
C ARG A 39 9.88 3.16 -21.31
N GLN A 40 8.60 2.80 -21.44
CA GLN A 40 8.05 2.26 -22.69
C GLN A 40 8.08 3.30 -23.82
N THR A 41 7.70 4.55 -23.52
CA THR A 41 7.72 5.67 -24.46
C THR A 41 9.14 5.95 -24.96
N LEU A 42 10.14 5.97 -24.06
CA LEU A 42 11.55 6.12 -24.42
C LEU A 42 12.09 4.91 -25.20
N GLY A 43 11.67 3.70 -24.82
CA GLY A 43 12.02 2.46 -25.50
C GLY A 43 11.57 2.43 -26.96
N ALA A 44 10.41 3.02 -27.27
CA ALA A 44 9.90 3.12 -28.64
C ALA A 44 10.84 3.91 -29.59
N VAL A 45 11.64 4.83 -29.05
CA VAL A 45 12.66 5.60 -29.79
C VAL A 45 14.09 5.13 -29.51
N ARG A 46 14.24 3.93 -28.93
CA ARG A 46 15.53 3.31 -28.57
C ARG A 46 16.37 4.19 -27.65
N ILE A 47 15.74 4.76 -26.62
CA ILE A 47 16.42 5.48 -25.54
C ILE A 47 16.24 4.64 -24.28
N PRO A 48 17.32 4.12 -23.68
CA PRO A 48 17.22 3.49 -22.37
C PRO A 48 16.96 4.58 -21.33
N LEU A 49 15.97 4.38 -20.47
CA LEU A 49 15.83 5.21 -19.27
C LEU A 49 16.95 4.79 -18.30
N ALA A 50 17.93 5.66 -18.11
CA ALA A 50 19.02 5.41 -17.17
C ALA A 50 18.48 5.36 -15.74
N ARG A 51 19.11 4.56 -14.89
CA ARG A 51 18.69 4.39 -13.48
C ARG A 51 18.59 5.72 -12.73
N ALA A 52 19.55 6.63 -12.93
CA ALA A 52 19.54 7.94 -12.27
C ALA A 52 18.36 8.83 -12.72
N ASP A 53 17.97 8.74 -14.00
CA ASP A 53 16.80 9.49 -14.49
C ASP A 53 15.51 8.86 -14.00
N GLU A 54 15.44 7.54 -13.92
CA GLU A 54 14.32 6.81 -13.33
C GLU A 54 14.11 7.15 -11.85
N GLU A 55 15.19 7.16 -11.06
CA GLU A 55 15.16 7.57 -9.66
C GLU A 55 14.65 9.02 -9.55
N ARG A 56 15.14 9.93 -10.40
CA ARG A 56 14.66 11.32 -10.44
C ARG A 56 13.17 11.42 -10.78
N VAL A 57 12.70 10.67 -11.78
CA VAL A 57 11.27 10.63 -12.17
C VAL A 57 10.42 10.08 -11.04
N ARG A 58 10.83 8.96 -10.43
CA ARG A 58 10.16 8.35 -9.28
C ARG A 58 10.03 9.33 -8.12
N ASP A 59 11.14 9.96 -7.72
CA ASP A 59 11.17 10.83 -6.55
C ASP A 59 10.32 12.09 -6.77
N ALA A 60 10.37 12.67 -7.98
CA ALA A 60 9.51 13.79 -8.34
C ALA A 60 8.02 13.42 -8.27
N LEU A 61 7.64 12.23 -8.78
CA LEU A 61 6.25 11.77 -8.72
C LEU A 61 5.79 11.50 -7.29
N MET A 62 6.64 10.91 -6.45
CA MET A 62 6.33 10.68 -5.05
C MET A 62 6.01 11.98 -4.31
N VAL A 63 6.77 13.05 -4.56
CA VAL A 63 6.49 14.37 -3.99
C VAL A 63 5.17 14.96 -4.51
N LEU A 64 4.90 14.83 -5.81
CA LEU A 64 3.67 15.35 -6.41
C LEU A 64 2.40 14.72 -5.82
N PHE A 65 2.42 13.40 -5.56
CA PHE A 65 1.27 12.72 -4.94
C PHE A 65 0.99 13.16 -3.50
N GLU A 66 1.96 13.74 -2.80
CA GLU A 66 1.79 14.22 -1.43
C GLU A 66 1.31 15.68 -1.36
N THR A 67 1.25 16.39 -2.49
CA THR A 67 0.91 17.81 -2.53
C THR A 67 -0.61 18.00 -2.68
N GLU A 68 -1.26 18.65 -1.72
CA GLU A 68 -2.74 18.77 -1.65
C GLU A 68 -3.39 19.41 -2.89
N ASP A 69 -2.69 20.35 -3.54
CA ASP A 69 -3.21 21.09 -4.70
C ASP A 69 -2.88 20.45 -6.05
N VAL A 70 -2.17 19.32 -6.07
CA VAL A 70 -1.73 18.68 -7.31
C VAL A 70 -2.83 17.81 -7.90
N THR A 71 -3.19 18.09 -9.14
CA THR A 71 -4.20 17.31 -9.87
C THR A 71 -3.57 16.17 -10.66
N SER A 72 -4.39 15.20 -11.07
CA SER A 72 -3.96 14.15 -12.00
C SER A 72 -3.46 14.69 -13.34
N ALA A 73 -3.96 15.86 -13.77
CA ALA A 73 -3.49 16.53 -14.98
C ALA A 73 -2.05 17.05 -14.82
N ASP A 74 -1.72 17.60 -13.66
CA ASP A 74 -0.37 18.09 -13.34
C ASP A 74 0.63 16.91 -13.30
N ILE A 75 0.24 15.79 -12.67
CA ILE A 75 1.05 14.56 -12.67
C ILE A 75 1.29 14.08 -14.10
N CYS A 76 0.25 14.01 -14.94
CA CYS A 76 0.39 13.60 -16.34
C CYS A 76 1.33 14.52 -17.12
N ALA A 77 1.19 15.83 -16.93
CA ALA A 77 2.04 16.83 -17.57
C ALA A 77 3.50 16.68 -17.13
N GLN A 78 3.73 16.46 -15.84
CA GLN A 78 5.08 16.25 -15.31
C GLN A 78 5.72 14.97 -15.87
N VAL A 79 4.99 13.85 -15.93
CA VAL A 79 5.51 12.59 -16.52
C VAL A 79 5.90 12.80 -17.98
N ALA A 80 5.05 13.48 -18.76
CA ALA A 80 5.33 13.78 -20.15
C ALA A 80 6.56 14.68 -20.30
N GLU A 81 6.67 15.73 -19.48
CA GLU A 81 7.79 16.67 -19.51
C GLU A 81 9.11 16.00 -19.10
N MET A 82 9.12 15.23 -18.01
CA MET A 82 10.31 14.48 -17.59
C MET A 82 10.75 13.49 -18.68
N THR A 83 9.80 12.81 -19.32
CA THR A 83 10.09 11.90 -20.43
C THR A 83 10.67 12.65 -21.65
N ARG A 84 10.15 13.84 -21.95
CA ARG A 84 10.66 14.72 -23.01
C ARG A 84 12.08 15.18 -22.72
N VAL A 85 12.37 15.62 -21.50
CA VAL A 85 13.70 16.07 -21.07
C VAL A 85 14.73 14.95 -21.22
N VAL A 86 14.41 13.73 -20.79
CA VAL A 86 15.30 12.56 -20.96
C VAL A 86 15.60 12.31 -22.44
N ALA A 87 14.60 12.41 -23.32
CA ALA A 87 14.80 12.23 -24.75
C ALA A 87 15.69 13.32 -25.38
N VAL A 88 15.47 14.58 -25.00
CA VAL A 88 16.28 15.72 -25.49
C VAL A 88 17.73 15.58 -25.04
N ASN A 89 17.98 15.18 -23.79
CA ASN A 89 19.32 14.94 -23.27
C ASN A 89 20.04 13.80 -24.03
N ALA A 90 19.29 12.83 -24.56
CA ALA A 90 19.80 11.77 -25.42
C ALA A 90 19.91 12.18 -26.90
N GLY A 91 19.70 13.47 -27.23
CA GLY A 91 19.80 14.00 -28.60
C GLY A 91 18.65 13.57 -29.52
N LYS A 92 17.50 13.18 -28.95
CA LYS A 92 16.34 12.72 -29.73
C LYS A 92 15.09 13.56 -29.45
N VAL A 93 14.18 13.57 -30.42
CA VAL A 93 12.87 14.20 -30.30
C VAL A 93 11.82 13.10 -30.20
N LEU A 94 10.98 13.18 -29.17
CA LEU A 94 9.83 12.28 -29.05
C LEU A 94 8.73 12.72 -30.03
N PRO A 95 8.22 11.79 -30.85
CA PRO A 95 7.05 12.04 -31.67
C PRO A 95 5.85 12.49 -30.82
N ALA A 96 5.06 13.46 -31.32
CA ALA A 96 3.91 14.00 -30.59
C ALA A 96 2.86 12.92 -30.22
N ASN A 97 2.71 11.90 -31.07
CA ASN A 97 1.82 10.77 -30.79
C ASN A 97 2.27 9.96 -29.56
N GLN A 98 3.58 9.82 -29.32
CA GLN A 98 4.13 9.08 -28.18
C GLN A 98 3.85 9.81 -26.85
N LEU A 99 3.97 11.14 -26.84
CA LEU A 99 3.62 11.97 -25.67
C LEU A 99 2.12 12.00 -25.41
N SER A 100 1.30 12.04 -26.46
CA SER A 100 -0.16 11.94 -26.34
C SER A 100 -0.59 10.59 -25.76
N VAL A 101 -0.02 9.48 -26.25
CA VAL A 101 -0.28 8.13 -25.72
C VAL A 101 0.18 7.99 -24.26
N LEU A 102 1.36 8.53 -23.91
CA LEU A 102 1.85 8.55 -22.53
C LEU A 102 0.87 9.30 -21.61
N SER A 103 0.42 10.47 -22.02
CA SER A 103 -0.52 11.29 -21.25
C SER A 103 -1.87 10.60 -21.08
N ALA A 104 -2.39 9.97 -22.14
CA ALA A 104 -3.64 9.22 -22.08
C ALA A 104 -3.55 8.01 -21.15
N ARG A 105 -2.46 7.24 -21.21
CA ARG A 105 -2.22 6.10 -20.31
C ARG A 105 -2.04 6.54 -18.86
N SER A 106 -1.31 7.63 -18.64
CA SER A 106 -1.11 8.23 -17.32
C SER A 106 -2.43 8.70 -16.72
N ARG A 107 -3.28 9.37 -17.52
CA ARG A 107 -4.61 9.78 -17.08
C ARG A 107 -5.47 8.57 -16.72
N ASN A 108 -5.53 7.58 -17.61
CA ASN A 108 -6.34 6.39 -17.38
C ASN A 108 -5.94 5.65 -16.11
N VAL A 109 -4.64 5.47 -15.85
CA VAL A 109 -4.23 4.81 -14.61
C VAL A 109 -4.65 5.62 -13.38
N LEU A 110 -4.48 6.94 -13.39
CA LEU A 110 -4.82 7.81 -12.26
C LEU A 110 -6.33 7.97 -12.02
N THR A 111 -7.17 7.89 -13.06
CA THR A 111 -8.61 8.13 -12.92
C THR A 111 -9.43 6.85 -12.73
N THR A 112 -9.11 5.77 -13.44
CA THR A 112 -9.92 4.55 -13.40
C THR A 112 -9.28 3.44 -12.58
N GLY A 113 -7.96 3.48 -12.35
CA GLY A 113 -7.20 2.36 -11.78
C GLY A 113 -7.23 1.10 -12.66
N ASP A 114 -7.87 1.15 -13.83
CA ASP A 114 -8.01 0.01 -14.73
C ASP A 114 -6.80 -0.09 -15.67
N CYS A 115 -5.65 -0.37 -15.06
CA CYS A 115 -4.41 -0.57 -15.77
C CYS A 115 -3.77 -1.89 -15.31
N PRO A 116 -3.45 -2.83 -16.22
CA PRO A 116 -2.79 -4.08 -15.85
C PRO A 116 -1.46 -3.87 -15.11
N VAL A 117 -0.67 -2.86 -15.53
CA VAL A 117 0.62 -2.53 -14.91
C VAL A 117 0.41 -2.09 -13.46
N TYR A 118 -0.55 -1.20 -13.21
CA TYR A 118 -0.94 -0.77 -11.87
C TYR A 118 -1.41 -1.94 -11.01
N LYS A 119 -2.31 -2.77 -11.52
CA LYS A 119 -2.84 -3.92 -10.77
C LYS A 119 -1.73 -4.90 -10.38
N ILE A 120 -0.73 -5.09 -11.24
CA ILE A 120 0.44 -5.94 -10.92
C ILE A 120 1.25 -5.33 -9.79
N PHE A 121 1.60 -4.04 -9.87
CA PHE A 121 2.37 -3.38 -8.81
C PHE A 121 1.60 -3.34 -7.50
N LEU A 122 0.32 -2.97 -7.52
CA LEU A 122 -0.54 -2.95 -6.34
C LEU A 122 -0.63 -4.33 -5.70
N ARG A 123 -0.85 -5.39 -6.49
CA ARG A 123 -0.89 -6.77 -5.98
C ARG A 123 0.43 -7.19 -5.35
N ARG A 124 1.57 -6.80 -5.93
CA ARG A 124 2.89 -7.09 -5.36
C ARG A 124 3.10 -6.36 -4.04
N THR A 125 2.77 -5.07 -3.98
CA THR A 125 2.87 -4.27 -2.76
C THR A 125 1.97 -4.85 -1.67
N LEU A 126 0.68 -5.05 -1.94
CA LEU A 126 -0.27 -5.59 -0.96
C LEU A 126 0.04 -7.04 -0.56
N GLY A 127 0.46 -7.88 -1.51
CA GLY A 127 0.87 -9.26 -1.24
C GLY A 127 2.06 -9.31 -0.28
N LEU A 128 3.06 -8.47 -0.51
CA LEU A 128 4.21 -8.32 0.36
C LEU A 128 3.81 -7.86 1.77
N LEU A 129 2.89 -6.89 1.90
CA LEU A 129 2.40 -6.44 3.20
C LEU A 129 1.66 -7.55 3.94
N ARG A 130 0.78 -8.28 3.24
CA ARG A 130 0.05 -9.41 3.80
C ARG A 130 1.00 -10.50 4.29
N ASP A 131 1.97 -10.88 3.47
CA ASP A 131 2.89 -11.96 3.80
C ASP A 131 3.80 -11.55 4.99
N THR A 132 4.20 -10.28 5.05
CA THR A 132 5.00 -9.76 6.19
C THR A 132 4.18 -9.71 7.49
N LEU A 133 2.87 -9.42 7.42
CA LEU A 133 1.97 -9.42 8.58
C LEU A 133 1.64 -10.84 9.07
N VAL A 134 1.47 -11.81 8.16
CA VAL A 134 1.09 -13.19 8.51
C VAL A 134 2.26 -13.97 9.13
N GLU A 135 3.50 -13.71 8.71
CA GLU A 135 4.67 -14.46 9.19
C GLU A 135 5.21 -14.02 10.57
N GLY A 136 4.36 -13.40 11.41
CA GLY A 136 4.59 -13.26 12.85
C GLY A 136 5.64 -12.22 13.26
N GLY A 137 5.76 -11.13 12.50
CA GLY A 137 6.45 -9.92 12.96
C GLY A 137 7.18 -9.16 11.85
N MET A 138 6.87 -7.87 11.72
CA MET A 138 7.61 -6.96 10.84
C MET A 138 8.97 -6.60 11.45
N SER A 139 10.04 -7.18 10.93
CA SER A 139 11.40 -6.62 11.06
C SER A 139 11.75 -5.87 9.78
N GLU A 140 12.46 -4.75 9.91
CA GLU A 140 12.91 -3.97 8.75
C GLU A 140 13.77 -4.85 7.80
N GLU A 141 14.60 -5.74 8.33
CA GLU A 141 15.44 -6.65 7.53
C GLU A 141 14.63 -7.64 6.69
N ARG A 142 13.63 -8.32 7.28
CA ARG A 142 12.74 -9.24 6.54
C ARG A 142 11.95 -8.49 5.48
N PHE A 143 11.50 -7.27 5.78
CA PHE A 143 10.77 -6.45 4.82
C PHE A 143 11.65 -6.03 3.63
N VAL A 144 12.90 -5.62 3.88
CA VAL A 144 13.85 -5.27 2.80
C VAL A 144 14.14 -6.47 1.90
N GLU A 145 14.29 -7.66 2.47
CA GLU A 145 14.48 -8.88 1.68
C GLU A 145 13.22 -9.25 0.88
N ALA A 146 12.03 -9.08 1.46
CA ALA A 146 10.78 -9.25 0.73
C ALA A 146 10.65 -8.25 -0.43
N LEU A 147 11.01 -6.98 -0.22
CA LEU A 147 10.99 -5.94 -1.25
C LEU A 147 11.90 -6.29 -2.42
N ARG A 148 13.10 -6.82 -2.12
CA ARG A 148 14.03 -7.30 -3.13
C ARG A 148 13.40 -8.41 -3.97
N LYS A 149 12.80 -9.42 -3.34
CA LYS A 149 12.12 -10.54 -4.04
C LYS A 149 10.92 -10.07 -4.86
N ALA A 150 10.19 -9.06 -4.39
CA ALA A 150 9.04 -8.48 -5.10
C ALA A 150 9.43 -7.52 -6.23
N GLY A 151 10.71 -7.17 -6.38
CA GLY A 151 11.18 -6.17 -7.34
C GLY A 151 10.73 -4.75 -7.01
N LEU A 152 10.59 -4.44 -5.71
CA LEU A 152 10.15 -3.14 -5.17
C LEU A 152 11.27 -2.44 -4.39
N LEU A 153 12.52 -2.87 -4.53
CA LEU A 153 13.66 -2.33 -3.78
C LEU A 153 13.87 -0.83 -4.02
N ASP A 154 13.52 -0.34 -5.21
CA ASP A 154 13.60 1.09 -5.54
C ASP A 154 12.55 1.93 -4.80
N TYR A 155 11.59 1.31 -4.11
CA TYR A 155 10.58 1.97 -3.28
C TYR A 155 10.85 1.78 -1.78
N LYS A 156 12.00 1.22 -1.41
CA LYS A 156 12.32 0.77 -0.06
C LYS A 156 12.11 1.86 0.99
N ASP A 157 12.75 3.02 0.82
CA ASP A 157 12.72 4.07 1.86
C ASP A 157 11.30 4.62 2.04
N PHE A 158 10.58 4.84 0.93
CA PHE A 158 9.17 5.28 0.94
C PHE A 158 8.26 4.25 1.63
N LEU A 159 8.33 2.97 1.22
CA LEU A 159 7.48 1.91 1.79
C LEU A 159 7.83 1.61 3.25
N LEU A 160 9.11 1.67 3.64
CA LEU A 160 9.50 1.54 5.04
C LEU A 160 8.87 2.66 5.90
N GLN A 161 8.97 3.90 5.45
CA GLN A 161 8.52 5.06 6.22
C GLN A 161 7.00 5.20 6.24
N ARG A 162 6.34 5.02 5.11
CA ARG A 162 4.90 5.30 4.93
C ARG A 162 4.01 4.10 5.17
N VAL A 163 4.56 2.88 5.13
CA VAL A 163 3.77 1.65 5.25
C VAL A 163 4.22 0.79 6.43
N VAL A 164 5.48 0.36 6.45
CA VAL A 164 5.98 -0.60 7.46
C VAL A 164 5.96 -0.02 8.86
N ARG A 165 6.59 1.14 9.07
CA ARG A 165 6.65 1.74 10.41
C ARG A 165 5.26 2.00 10.98
N PRO A 166 4.30 2.59 10.22
CA PRO A 166 2.92 2.70 10.68
C PRO A 166 2.27 1.35 10.99
N LEU A 167 2.47 0.32 10.16
CA LEU A 167 1.91 -1.00 10.42
C LEU A 167 2.50 -1.65 11.68
N VAL A 168 3.80 -1.53 11.94
CA VAL A 168 4.44 -2.00 13.18
C VAL A 168 3.84 -1.31 14.40
N VAL A 169 3.55 0.00 14.29
CA VAL A 169 2.87 0.75 15.36
C VAL A 169 1.47 0.20 15.59
N ILE A 170 0.69 -0.08 14.54
CA ILE A 170 -0.64 -0.69 14.65
C ILE A 170 -0.55 -2.09 15.28
N GLU A 171 0.41 -2.91 14.84
CA GLU A 171 0.63 -4.26 15.37
C GLU A 171 0.92 -4.22 16.88
N ARG A 172 1.89 -3.39 17.30
CA ARG A 172 2.24 -3.23 18.73
C ARG A 172 1.10 -2.63 19.55
N HIS A 173 0.36 -1.69 18.97
CA HIS A 173 -0.81 -1.10 19.62
C HIS A 173 -1.92 -2.14 19.81
N ASN A 174 -2.19 -2.95 18.79
CA ASN A 174 -3.13 -4.06 18.87
C ASN A 174 -2.68 -5.10 19.90
N GLU A 175 -1.41 -5.47 19.93
CA GLU A 175 -0.87 -6.35 20.97
C GLU A 175 -1.12 -5.76 22.37
N ALA A 176 -0.78 -4.49 22.61
CA ALA A 176 -0.95 -3.86 23.91
C ALA A 176 -2.43 -3.75 24.33
N VAL A 177 -3.31 -3.32 23.42
CA VAL A 177 -4.74 -3.11 23.70
C VAL A 177 -5.46 -4.44 23.79
N PHE A 178 -5.35 -5.30 22.78
CA PHE A 178 -6.08 -6.56 22.74
C PHE A 178 -5.51 -7.61 23.69
N ALA A 179 -4.19 -7.67 23.96
CA ALA A 179 -3.71 -8.59 25.00
C ALA A 179 -4.30 -8.23 26.36
N THR A 180 -4.37 -6.93 26.68
CA THR A 180 -5.05 -6.46 27.90
C THR A 180 -6.54 -6.79 27.87
N PHE A 181 -7.22 -6.52 26.76
CA PHE A 181 -8.65 -6.82 26.60
C PHE A 181 -8.95 -8.33 26.72
N TYR A 182 -8.13 -9.19 26.12
CA TYR A 182 -8.26 -10.65 26.24
C TYR A 182 -7.91 -11.13 27.66
N ASN A 183 -6.90 -10.56 28.30
CA ASN A 183 -6.55 -10.86 29.69
C ASN A 183 -7.66 -10.45 30.69
N GLU A 184 -8.47 -9.45 30.37
CA GLU A 184 -9.59 -9.04 31.21
C GLU A 184 -10.88 -9.80 30.87
N ILE A 185 -11.21 -9.93 29.58
CA ILE A 185 -12.47 -10.53 29.11
C ILE A 185 -12.45 -12.04 29.18
N ILE A 186 -11.35 -12.72 28.82
CA ILE A 186 -11.32 -14.19 28.83
C ILE A 186 -11.57 -14.72 30.26
N PRO A 187 -10.91 -14.22 31.32
CA PRO A 187 -11.23 -14.64 32.67
C PRO A 187 -12.66 -14.26 33.10
N LEU A 188 -13.19 -13.11 32.67
CA LEU A 188 -14.59 -12.75 32.95
C LEU A 188 -15.58 -13.70 32.26
N ALA A 189 -15.37 -13.99 30.98
CA ALA A 189 -16.17 -14.90 30.17
C ALA A 189 -16.12 -16.34 30.70
N LEU A 190 -14.93 -16.79 31.10
CA LEU A 190 -14.70 -18.09 31.74
C LEU A 190 -15.29 -18.16 33.16
N LYS A 191 -15.31 -17.04 33.91
CA LYS A 191 -16.00 -16.95 35.21
C LYS A 191 -17.53 -16.95 35.06
N THR A 192 -18.07 -16.33 34.02
CA THR A 192 -19.51 -16.37 33.70
C THR A 192 -19.97 -17.72 33.14
N THR A 193 -19.04 -18.56 32.66
CA THR A 193 -19.29 -19.97 32.33
C THR A 193 -18.96 -20.90 33.50
N THR A 194 -19.20 -20.46 34.74
CA THR A 194 -19.08 -21.33 35.92
C THR A 194 -20.08 -22.50 35.88
N PRO A 195 -19.80 -23.63 36.57
CA PRO A 195 -20.45 -24.93 36.38
C PRO A 195 -21.97 -24.99 36.61
N GLN A 196 -22.61 -23.95 37.13
CA GLN A 196 -24.06 -23.91 37.29
C GLN A 196 -24.80 -23.93 35.94
N ALA A 197 -24.22 -23.34 34.89
CA ALA A 197 -24.78 -23.41 33.53
C ALA A 197 -24.63 -24.81 32.90
N MET A 198 -23.54 -25.53 33.22
CA MET A 198 -23.35 -26.91 32.76
C MET A 198 -24.18 -27.94 33.55
N GLY A 199 -24.41 -27.70 34.85
CA GLY A 199 -25.30 -28.54 35.66
C GLY A 199 -26.78 -28.43 35.28
N ALA A 200 -27.22 -27.27 34.81
CA ALA A 200 -28.58 -27.08 34.28
C ALA A 200 -28.77 -27.78 32.93
N HIS A 201 -27.77 -27.75 32.04
CA HIS A 201 -27.85 -28.44 30.75
C HIS A 201 -27.76 -29.97 30.86
N ALA A 202 -26.95 -30.48 31.80
CA ALA A 202 -26.86 -31.93 32.06
C ALA A 202 -28.13 -32.51 32.72
N ARG A 203 -28.87 -31.70 33.50
CA ARG A 203 -30.17 -32.11 34.05
C ARG A 203 -31.32 -32.04 33.04
N ALA A 204 -31.24 -31.15 32.05
CA ALA A 204 -32.24 -31.07 30.99
C ALA A 204 -32.17 -32.20 29.94
N LEU A 205 -31.06 -32.96 29.92
CA LEU A 205 -30.85 -34.12 29.03
C LEU A 205 -31.12 -35.48 29.69
N ASN A 206 -31.43 -35.50 30.99
CA ASN A 206 -31.77 -36.70 31.77
C ASN A 206 -33.10 -36.48 32.54
N VAL A 207 -34.15 -36.09 31.82
CA VAL A 207 -35.53 -36.24 32.28
C VAL A 207 -36.19 -37.23 31.31
N ASP A 208 -36.73 -38.31 31.88
CA ASP A 208 -37.24 -39.52 31.24
C ASP A 208 -38.17 -39.29 30.03
#